data_AF-A0A2V6AGH9-F1
#
_entry.id   AF-A0A2V6AGH9-F1
#
_cell.length_a   1.000
_cell.length_b   1.000
_cell.length_c   1.000
_cell.angle_alpha   90.00
_cell.angle_beta   90.00
_cell.angle_gamma   90.00
#
_symmetry.space_group_name_H-M   'P 1'
#
loop_
_entity.id
_entity.type
_entity.pdbx_description
1 polymer ?
#
loop_
_entity_poly.entity_id
_entity_poly.type
_entity_poly.pdbx_seq_one_letter_code
_entity_poly.pdbx_strand_id
1 'polypeptide(L)'
;MMKDDGKARSAFTAARAEQEKIVQAQPNYGPALCVLGLIDAGLGRKEEALREGRRAVELLPVEKDSMNGTDMVKYLAMIAAWVGDKDLACEQLASVIRRPSPLSYGELKLLPFWDPLRGDPRFEKLVEEAKKPVALK
;
A
#
# COMPACT_ATOMS: atom_id res chain seq x y z
N MET A 1 -12.52 -13.92 -10.05
CA MET A 1 -11.48 -14.92 -10.36
C MET A 1 -11.20 -15.65 -9.05
N MET A 2 -11.53 -16.93 -8.93
CA MET A 2 -11.71 -17.63 -7.65
C MET A 2 -11.01 -19.01 -7.62
N LYS A 3 -9.93 -19.19 -8.40
CA LYS A 3 -9.33 -20.53 -8.59
C LYS A 3 -8.33 -20.95 -7.53
N ASP A 4 -7.82 -20.06 -6.67
CA ASP A 4 -6.80 -20.41 -5.67
C ASP A 4 -6.95 -19.70 -4.30
N ASP A 5 -8.12 -19.15 -3.97
CA ASP A 5 -8.35 -18.37 -2.74
C ASP A 5 -7.93 -19.12 -1.45
N GLY A 6 -8.18 -20.44 -1.40
CA GLY A 6 -7.75 -21.29 -0.29
C GLY A 6 -6.24 -21.41 -0.16
N LYS A 7 -5.53 -21.61 -1.29
CA LYS A 7 -4.06 -21.70 -1.29
C LYS A 7 -3.42 -20.35 -0.97
N ALA A 8 -3.98 -19.26 -1.51
CA ALA A 8 -3.53 -17.91 -1.20
C ALA A 8 -3.66 -17.62 0.31
N ARG A 9 -4.81 -17.96 0.92
CA ARG A 9 -5.02 -17.79 2.36
C ARG A 9 -4.04 -18.61 3.20
N SER A 10 -3.77 -19.86 2.82
CA SER A 10 -2.76 -20.69 3.50
C SER A 10 -1.36 -20.11 3.37
N ALA A 11 -0.97 -19.64 2.18
CA ALA A 11 0.33 -19.02 1.94
C ALA A 11 0.50 -17.72 2.75
N PHE A 12 -0.51 -16.84 2.76
CA PHE A 12 -0.48 -15.63 3.60
C PHE A 12 -0.41 -15.96 5.08
N THR A 13 -1.14 -16.98 5.55
CA THR A 13 -1.09 -17.39 6.96
C THR A 13 0.30 -17.84 7.38
N ALA A 14 0.97 -18.64 6.54
CA ALA A 14 2.34 -19.07 6.79
C ALA A 14 3.33 -17.88 6.75
N ALA A 15 3.20 -17.01 5.75
CA ALA A 15 4.04 -15.82 5.61
C ALA A 15 3.88 -14.87 6.80
N ARG A 16 2.65 -14.70 7.31
CA ARG A 16 2.37 -13.83 8.48
C ARG A 16 3.21 -14.24 9.69
N ALA A 17 3.25 -15.53 10.00
CA ALA A 17 3.97 -16.05 11.16
C ALA A 17 5.48 -15.77 11.09
N GLU A 18 6.07 -15.79 9.90
CA GLU A 18 7.49 -15.45 9.73
C GLU A 18 7.71 -13.94 9.74
N GLN A 19 6.85 -13.18 9.06
CA GLN A 19 6.95 -11.73 9.01
C GLN A 19 6.77 -11.09 10.39
N GLU A 20 5.91 -11.66 11.24
CA GLU A 20 5.72 -11.20 12.62
C GLU A 20 6.99 -11.31 13.46
N LYS A 21 7.82 -12.35 13.26
CA LYS A 21 9.13 -12.47 13.92
C LYS A 21 10.10 -11.39 13.47
N ILE A 22 10.09 -11.06 12.17
CA ILE A 22 10.93 -9.99 11.60
C ILE A 22 10.54 -8.65 12.22
N VAL A 23 9.24 -8.37 12.33
CA VAL A 23 8.74 -7.15 12.97
C VAL A 23 9.09 -7.13 14.47
N GLN A 24 8.99 -8.25 15.18
CA GLN A 24 9.40 -8.32 16.59
C GLN A 24 10.90 -8.06 16.78
N ALA A 25 11.74 -8.56 15.89
CA ALA A 25 13.19 -8.30 15.91
C ALA A 25 13.54 -6.84 15.55
N GLN A 26 12.72 -6.20 14.71
CA GLN A 26 12.95 -4.85 14.19
C GLN A 26 11.65 -4.00 14.21
N PRO A 27 11.12 -3.64 15.40
CA PRO A 27 9.78 -3.05 15.53
C PRO A 27 9.65 -1.65 14.92
N ASN A 28 10.78 -1.00 14.63
CA ASN A 28 10.84 0.34 14.04
C ASN A 28 11.31 0.31 12.58
N TYR A 29 11.33 -0.86 11.92
CA TYR A 29 11.66 -0.97 10.50
C TYR A 29 10.40 -0.92 9.64
N GLY A 30 10.10 0.26 9.09
CA GLY A 30 8.88 0.54 8.30
C GLY A 30 8.58 -0.47 7.18
N PRO A 31 9.54 -0.86 6.33
CA PRO A 31 9.31 -1.85 5.27
C PRO A 31 8.77 -3.20 5.78
N ALA A 32 9.27 -3.70 6.92
CA ALA A 32 8.77 -4.94 7.49
C ALA A 32 7.31 -4.83 7.97
N LEU A 33 6.91 -3.66 8.48
CA LEU A 33 5.53 -3.38 8.86
C LEU A 33 4.60 -3.29 7.65
N CYS A 34 5.03 -2.68 6.55
CA CYS A 34 4.25 -2.66 5.30
C CYS A 34 3.99 -4.06 4.75
N VAL A 35 4.98 -4.95 4.78
CA VAL A 35 4.80 -6.33 4.35
C VAL A 35 3.82 -7.08 5.25
N LEU A 36 3.91 -6.91 6.57
CA LEU A 36 2.94 -7.50 7.50
C LEU A 36 1.53 -6.98 7.21
N GLY A 37 1.39 -5.67 6.95
CA GLY A 37 0.10 -5.06 6.66
C GLY A 37 -0.52 -5.55 5.36
N LEU A 38 0.26 -5.80 4.31
CA LEU A 38 -0.22 -6.39 3.06
C LEU A 38 -0.67 -7.84 3.25
N ILE A 39 0.06 -8.61 4.06
CA ILE A 39 -0.31 -9.99 4.41
C ILE A 39 -1.64 -9.98 5.17
N ASP A 40 -1.77 -9.11 6.17
CA ASP A 40 -2.98 -9.01 6.98
C ASP A 40 -4.18 -8.50 6.15
N ALA A 41 -3.96 -7.60 5.21
CA ALA A 41 -4.97 -7.20 4.24
C ALA A 41 -5.45 -8.38 3.37
N GLY A 42 -4.51 -9.19 2.85
CA GLY A 42 -4.82 -10.39 2.06
C GLY A 42 -5.56 -11.48 2.85
N LEU A 43 -5.42 -11.49 4.19
CA LEU A 43 -6.15 -12.36 5.10
C LEU A 43 -7.50 -11.78 5.56
N GLY A 44 -7.83 -10.54 5.19
CA GLY A 44 -9.04 -9.83 5.61
C GLY A 44 -8.96 -9.26 7.04
N ARG A 45 -7.76 -9.14 7.62
CA ARG A 45 -7.50 -8.60 8.96
C ARG A 45 -7.36 -7.09 8.91
N LYS A 46 -8.48 -6.41 8.68
CA LYS A 46 -8.51 -4.98 8.34
C LYS A 46 -7.81 -4.10 9.37
N GLU A 47 -8.12 -4.30 10.65
CA GLU A 47 -7.63 -3.43 11.71
C GLU A 47 -6.12 -3.59 11.91
N GLU A 48 -5.60 -4.82 11.89
CA GLU A 48 -4.16 -5.10 11.92
C GLU A 48 -3.44 -4.44 10.74
N ALA A 49 -3.93 -4.72 9.54
CA ALA A 49 -3.31 -4.26 8.31
C ALA A 49 -3.13 -2.74 8.27
N LEU A 50 -4.19 -2.01 8.64
CA LEU A 50 -4.18 -0.55 8.66
C LEU A 50 -3.32 0.03 9.79
N ARG A 51 -3.25 -0.64 10.95
CA ARG A 51 -2.35 -0.20 12.05
C ARG A 51 -0.89 -0.29 11.62
N GLU A 52 -0.50 -1.39 10.99
CA GLU A 52 0.88 -1.63 10.56
C GLU A 52 1.30 -0.69 9.45
N GLY A 53 0.45 -0.50 8.43
CA GLY A 53 0.70 0.46 7.35
C GLY A 53 0.84 1.90 7.84
N ARG A 54 -0.03 2.35 8.77
CA ARG A 54 0.10 3.68 9.39
C ARG A 54 1.39 3.82 10.17
N ARG A 55 1.76 2.81 10.95
CA ARG A 55 3.01 2.82 11.71
C ARG A 55 4.24 2.92 10.80
N ALA A 56 4.21 2.26 9.65
CA ALA A 56 5.29 2.36 8.66
C ALA A 56 5.46 3.80 8.12
N VAL A 57 4.36 4.49 7.82
CA VAL A 57 4.37 5.90 7.39
C VAL A 57 4.88 6.82 8.50
N GLU A 58 4.49 6.59 9.76
CA GLU A 58 4.98 7.37 10.91
C GLU A 58 6.49 7.24 11.12
N LEU A 59 7.02 6.03 10.94
CA LEU A 59 8.44 5.74 11.13
C LEU A 59 9.31 6.34 10.02
N LEU A 60 8.77 6.43 8.81
CA LEU A 60 9.48 6.95 7.64
C LEU A 60 8.64 8.01 6.92
N PRO A 61 8.51 9.21 7.50
CA PRO A 61 7.75 10.29 6.88
C PRO A 61 8.46 10.78 5.62
N VAL A 62 7.67 11.18 4.62
CA VAL A 62 8.14 11.66 3.31
C VAL A 62 9.09 12.85 3.45
N GLU A 63 8.90 13.68 4.47
CA GLU A 63 9.71 14.86 4.73
C GLU A 63 11.15 14.51 5.17
N LYS A 64 11.37 13.31 5.74
CA LYS A 64 12.70 12.85 6.16
C LYS A 64 13.40 12.06 5.08
N ASP A 65 12.66 11.20 4.39
CA ASP A 65 13.15 10.40 3.28
C ASP A 65 12.10 10.37 2.19
N SER A 66 12.25 11.25 1.19
CA SER A 66 11.22 11.43 0.16
C SER A 66 11.00 10.16 -0.65
N MET A 67 12.05 9.40 -0.93
CA MET A 67 11.92 8.20 -1.78
C MET A 67 11.25 7.08 -0.97
N ASN A 68 11.86 6.67 0.13
CA ASN A 68 11.35 5.53 0.90
C ASN A 68 10.05 5.88 1.65
N GLY A 69 9.85 7.14 2.04
CA GLY A 69 8.59 7.60 2.63
C GLY A 69 7.42 7.53 1.66
N THR A 70 7.62 7.87 0.38
CA THR A 70 6.56 7.70 -0.63
C THR A 70 6.21 6.23 -0.85
N ASP A 71 7.16 5.31 -0.72
CA ASP A 71 6.89 3.88 -0.74
C ASP A 71 6.01 3.43 0.42
N MET A 72 6.23 3.94 1.64
CA MET A 72 5.39 3.58 2.79
C MET A 72 3.95 4.05 2.58
N VAL A 73 3.76 5.27 2.07
CA VAL A 73 2.43 5.81 1.74
C VAL A 73 1.75 4.99 0.64
N LYS A 74 2.50 4.59 -0.40
CA LYS A 74 2.01 3.70 -1.45
C LYS A 74 1.53 2.36 -0.87
N TYR A 75 2.32 1.73 -0.01
CA TYR A 75 1.92 0.46 0.61
C TYR A 75 0.70 0.62 1.51
N LEU A 76 0.59 1.71 2.28
CA LEU A 76 -0.62 2.00 3.04
C LEU A 76 -1.85 2.16 2.13
N ALA A 77 -1.70 2.81 0.97
CA ALA A 77 -2.78 2.92 0.00
C ALA A 77 -3.20 1.55 -0.57
N MET A 78 -2.24 0.68 -0.88
CA MET A 78 -2.50 -0.70 -1.33
C MET A 78 -3.24 -1.50 -0.25
N ILE A 79 -2.75 -1.44 1.00
CA ILE A 79 -3.38 -2.08 2.16
C ILE A 79 -4.83 -1.62 2.29
N ALA A 80 -5.07 -0.31 2.28
CA ALA A 80 -6.40 0.28 2.36
C ALA A 80 -7.31 -0.21 1.23
N ALA A 81 -6.81 -0.25 -0.01
CA ALA A 81 -7.57 -0.75 -1.15
C ALA A 81 -7.97 -2.23 -0.98
N TRP A 82 -7.06 -3.08 -0.49
CA TRP A 82 -7.29 -4.52 -0.34
C TRP A 82 -8.29 -4.84 0.78
N VAL A 83 -8.34 -4.02 1.82
CA VAL A 83 -9.35 -4.14 2.90
C VAL A 83 -10.64 -3.38 2.61
N GLY A 84 -10.79 -2.85 1.39
CA GLY A 84 -11.99 -2.15 0.92
C GLY A 84 -12.15 -0.71 1.39
N ASP A 85 -11.13 -0.13 2.03
CA ASP A 85 -11.11 1.27 2.47
C ASP A 85 -10.65 2.20 1.34
N LYS A 86 -11.55 2.40 0.37
CA LYS A 86 -11.26 3.17 -0.85
C LYS A 86 -10.97 4.65 -0.58
N ASP A 87 -11.59 5.19 0.47
CA ASP A 87 -11.43 6.59 0.87
C ASP A 87 -10.00 6.85 1.30
N LEU A 88 -9.51 6.06 2.27
CA LEU A 88 -8.13 6.15 2.72
C LEU A 88 -7.15 5.85 1.59
N ALA A 89 -7.42 4.84 0.77
CA ALA A 89 -6.54 4.49 -0.36
C ALA A 89 -6.36 5.68 -1.32
N CYS A 90 -7.45 6.35 -1.71
CA CYS A 90 -7.40 7.50 -2.60
C CYS A 90 -6.72 8.71 -1.93
N GLU A 91 -6.97 8.94 -0.64
CA GLU A 91 -6.32 10.02 0.12
C GLU A 91 -4.80 9.85 0.15
N GLN A 92 -4.33 8.65 0.47
CA GLN A 92 -2.90 8.35 0.51
C GLN A 92 -2.25 8.50 -0.87
N LEU A 93 -2.86 7.97 -1.93
CA LEU A 93 -2.36 8.16 -3.30
C LEU A 93 -2.27 9.64 -3.69
N ALA A 94 -3.31 10.43 -3.40
CA ALA A 94 -3.33 11.86 -3.69
C ALA A 94 -2.18 12.62 -3.02
N SER A 95 -1.76 12.20 -1.82
CA SER A 95 -0.71 12.88 -1.05
C SER A 95 0.70 12.75 -1.66
N VAL A 96 0.93 11.71 -2.48
CA VAL A 96 2.26 11.39 -3.04
C VAL A 96 2.32 11.38 -4.56
N ILE A 97 1.18 11.40 -5.28
CA ILE A 97 1.15 11.32 -6.75
C ILE A 97 1.89 12.46 -7.48
N ARG A 98 2.08 13.60 -6.79
CA ARG A 98 2.83 14.76 -7.30
C ARG A 98 4.26 14.85 -6.79
N ARG A 99 4.73 13.85 -6.05
CA ARG A 99 6.10 13.77 -5.55
C ARG A 99 6.88 12.77 -6.41
N PRO A 100 8.22 12.89 -6.51
CA PRO A 100 9.05 11.82 -7.03
C PRO A 100 8.75 10.53 -6.24
N SER A 101 8.11 9.58 -6.90
CA SER A 101 7.64 8.34 -6.28
C SER A 101 7.54 7.25 -7.34
N PRO A 102 7.49 5.97 -6.95
CA PRO A 102 7.29 4.88 -7.89
C PRO A 102 5.89 4.87 -8.52
N LEU A 103 4.94 5.64 -7.98
CA LEU A 103 3.56 5.73 -8.49
C LEU A 103 3.51 6.40 -9.86
N SER A 104 3.64 5.59 -10.90
CA SER A 104 3.51 6.02 -12.29
C SER A 104 2.09 5.78 -12.84
N TYR A 105 1.76 6.47 -13.93
CA TYR A 105 0.53 6.18 -14.69
C TYR A 105 0.42 4.69 -15.05
N GLY A 106 1.52 4.09 -15.51
CA GLY A 106 1.55 2.67 -15.88
C GLY A 106 1.28 1.76 -14.69
N GLU A 107 1.85 2.08 -13.53
CA GLU A 107 1.63 1.31 -12.30
C GLU A 107 0.16 1.32 -11.88
N LEU A 108 -0.44 2.52 -11.78
CA LEU A 108 -1.84 2.69 -11.39
C LEU A 108 -2.81 2.09 -12.42
N LYS A 109 -2.51 2.21 -13.72
CA LYS A 109 -3.40 1.74 -14.78
C LYS A 109 -3.35 0.24 -15.00
N LEU A 110 -2.17 -0.37 -14.89
CA LEU A 110 -1.93 -1.74 -15.39
C LEU A 110 -1.78 -2.78 -14.27
N LEU A 111 -1.22 -2.43 -13.11
CA LEU A 111 -0.98 -3.45 -12.07
C LEU A 111 -2.27 -3.86 -11.36
N PRO A 112 -2.42 -5.17 -11.04
CA PRO A 112 -3.64 -5.69 -10.44
C PRO A 112 -3.84 -5.27 -8.98
N PHE A 113 -2.81 -4.70 -8.33
CA PHE A 113 -2.90 -4.23 -6.94
C PHE A 113 -3.99 -3.17 -6.74
N TRP A 114 -4.32 -2.44 -7.81
CA TRP A 114 -5.28 -1.34 -7.82
C TRP A 114 -6.67 -1.76 -8.32
N ASP A 115 -6.87 -3.04 -8.67
CA ASP A 115 -8.16 -3.58 -9.11
C ASP A 115 -9.32 -3.19 -8.17
N PRO A 116 -9.18 -3.22 -6.83
CA PRO A 116 -10.26 -2.82 -5.93
C PRO A 116 -10.73 -1.35 -6.07
N LEU A 117 -9.87 -0.48 -6.61
CA LEU A 117 -10.16 0.95 -6.79
C LEU A 117 -10.71 1.28 -8.17
N ARG A 118 -10.58 0.38 -9.16
CA ARG A 118 -11.05 0.63 -10.53
C ARG A 118 -12.55 0.89 -10.55
N GLY A 119 -12.94 1.92 -11.30
CA GLY A 119 -14.32 2.41 -11.33
C GLY A 119 -14.69 3.38 -10.22
N ASP A 120 -13.83 3.64 -9.23
CA ASP A 120 -13.99 4.78 -8.32
C ASP A 120 -13.57 6.09 -9.06
N PRO A 121 -14.46 7.09 -9.20
CA PRO A 121 -14.14 8.31 -9.93
C PRO A 121 -12.93 9.08 -9.38
N ARG A 122 -12.65 8.96 -8.07
CA ARG A 122 -11.50 9.61 -7.43
C ARG A 122 -10.19 8.95 -7.86
N PHE A 123 -10.18 7.62 -7.92
CA PHE A 123 -9.03 6.87 -8.40
C PHE A 123 -8.76 7.13 -9.89
N GLU A 124 -9.78 7.12 -10.75
CA GLU A 124 -9.60 7.42 -12.17
C GLU A 124 -9.05 8.84 -12.40
N LYS A 125 -9.46 9.81 -11.57
CA LYS A 125 -8.86 11.16 -11.59
C LYS A 125 -7.38 11.14 -11.23
N LEU A 126 -6.97 10.35 -10.23
CA LEU A 126 -5.57 10.18 -9.83
C LEU A 126 -4.73 9.52 -10.94
N VAL A 127 -5.30 8.55 -11.64
CA VAL A 127 -4.68 7.92 -12.82
C VAL A 127 -4.41 8.95 -13.92
N GLU A 128 -5.40 9.80 -14.25
CA GLU A 128 -5.21 10.87 -15.23
C GLU A 128 -4.19 11.93 -14.78
N GLU A 129 -4.19 12.25 -13.49
CA GLU A 129 -3.24 13.13 -12.84
C GLU A 129 -1.80 12.63 -12.98
N ALA A 130 -1.58 11.31 -12.86
CA ALA A 130 -0.28 10.65 -13.01
C ALA A 130 0.33 10.72 -14.42
N LYS A 131 -0.45 11.08 -15.46
CA LYS A 131 0.07 11.30 -16.82
C LYS A 131 0.93 12.56 -16.93
N LYS A 132 0.68 13.54 -16.05
CA LYS A 132 1.39 14.82 -16.11
C LYS A 132 2.77 14.67 -15.47
N PRO A 133 3.82 15.28 -16.04
CA PRO A 133 5.16 15.21 -15.48
C PRO A 133 5.19 15.77 -14.05
N VAL A 134 5.96 15.12 -13.18
CA VAL A 134 6.26 15.65 -11.85
C VAL A 134 7.22 16.83 -12.00
N ALA A 135 6.82 18.00 -11.54
CA ALA A 135 7.69 19.17 -11.53
C ALA A 135 8.76 18.98 -10.45
N LEU A 136 10.03 18.88 -10.87
CA LEU A 136 11.16 18.93 -9.96
C LEU A 136 11.40 20.39 -9.59
N LYS A 137 11.30 20.72 -8.30
CA LYS A 137 11.72 22.02 -7.76
C LYS A 137 13.07 21.87 -7.06
#